data_AF-A0A936XJK2-F1
#
_entry.id   AF-A0A936XJK2-F1
#
_cell.length_a   1.000
_cell.length_b   1.000
_cell.length_c   1.000
_cell.angle_alpha   90.00
_cell.angle_beta   90.00
_cell.angle_gamma   90.00
#
_symmetry.space_group_name_H-M   'P 1'
#
loop_
_entity.id
_entity.type
_entity.pdbx_description
1 polymer ?
#
loop_
_entity_poly.entity_id
_entity_poly.type
_entity_poly.pdbx_seq_one_letter_code
_entity_poly.pdbx_strand_id
1 'polypeptide(L)'
;MPTTLGNTTQSDGTVNNRLTMDAEGLILDNRAGKAGSGWVGDEYGAYIYRFDANKQLVGQLHAGPVNGRRINQGMEGIAQSPDGTKLFGLLQSATIQDSGSGNQGRSNTRLVCPTSTTDTPSAA
;
A
#
# COMPACT_ATOMS: atom_id res chain seq x y z
N MET A 1 -8.48 8.75 5.37
CA MET A 1 -7.76 8.95 4.09
C MET A 1 -7.11 10.32 4.17
N PRO A 2 -5.78 10.45 4.10
CA PRO A 2 -5.16 11.76 3.99
C PRO A 2 -5.45 12.29 2.59
N THR A 3 -6.66 12.76 2.34
CA THR A 3 -6.90 13.65 1.21
C THR A 3 -6.31 14.98 1.64
N THR A 4 -5.38 15.53 0.88
CA THR A 4 -5.04 16.94 1.02
C THR A 4 -6.35 17.71 0.82
N LEU A 5 -6.87 18.32 1.90
CA LEU A 5 -8.05 19.19 1.89
C LEU A 5 -7.78 20.53 1.16
N GLY A 6 -6.82 20.54 0.25
CA GLY A 6 -6.42 21.70 -0.52
C GLY A 6 -6.06 21.30 -1.95
N ASN A 7 -6.30 22.24 -2.86
CA ASN A 7 -5.89 22.15 -4.26
C ASN A 7 -4.44 21.68 -4.39
N THR A 8 -4.21 20.55 -5.04
CA THR A 8 -2.87 20.18 -5.50
C THR A 8 -2.68 20.76 -6.89
N THR A 9 -1.59 21.50 -7.12
CA THR A 9 -1.22 21.94 -8.47
C THR A 9 -0.50 20.77 -9.15
N GLN A 10 -1.14 20.18 -10.15
CA GLN A 10 -0.59 19.09 -10.95
C GLN A 10 -0.46 19.56 -12.41
N SER A 11 0.21 18.78 -13.27
CA SER A 11 0.38 19.13 -14.69
C SER A 11 -0.94 19.22 -15.46
N ASP A 12 -2.03 18.68 -14.92
CA ASP A 12 -3.39 18.75 -15.47
C ASP A 12 -4.26 19.84 -14.82
N GLY A 13 -3.65 20.74 -14.04
CA GLY A 13 -4.31 21.94 -13.48
C GLY A 13 -4.60 21.84 -11.98
N THR A 14 -5.64 22.56 -11.56
CA THR A 14 -6.05 22.69 -10.16
C THR A 14 -7.19 21.72 -9.85
N VAL A 15 -6.90 20.73 -9.02
CA VAL A 15 -7.81 19.63 -8.71
C VAL A 15 -7.88 19.41 -7.20
N ASN A 16 -9.10 19.17 -6.70
CA ASN A 16 -9.37 18.86 -5.30
C ASN A 16 -9.46 17.35 -5.07
N ASN A 17 -9.29 16.92 -3.81
CA ASN A 17 -9.53 15.55 -3.36
C ASN A 17 -8.66 14.47 -4.06
N ARG A 18 -7.44 14.83 -4.46
CA ARG A 18 -6.43 13.88 -4.93
C ARG A 18 -5.42 13.59 -3.83
N LEU A 19 -4.90 12.37 -3.83
CA LEU A 19 -3.75 11.96 -3.02
C LEU A 19 -2.58 11.76 -3.98
N THR A 20 -1.52 12.53 -3.79
CA THR A 20 -0.22 12.24 -4.41
C THR A 20 0.49 11.23 -3.52
N MET A 21 1.00 10.16 -4.13
CA MET A 21 1.68 9.07 -3.43
C MET A 21 2.88 8.61 -4.24
N ASP A 22 3.81 7.97 -3.55
CA ASP A 22 4.95 7.32 -4.20
C ASP A 22 4.54 5.87 -4.49
N ALA A 23 3.86 5.69 -5.61
CA ALA A 23 3.11 4.48 -5.93
C ALA A 23 3.99 3.45 -6.61
N GLU A 24 4.06 2.24 -6.05
CA GLU A 24 4.88 1.15 -6.58
C GLU A 24 4.02 -0.06 -6.97
N GLY A 25 3.37 -0.67 -5.97
CA GLY A 25 2.57 -1.88 -6.18
C GLY A 25 1.12 -1.59 -6.61
N LEU A 26 0.58 -2.37 -7.56
CA LEU A 26 -0.81 -2.27 -8.05
C LEU A 26 -1.46 -3.64 -8.17
N ILE A 27 -2.71 -3.75 -7.72
CA ILE A 27 -3.56 -4.94 -7.91
C ILE A 27 -4.91 -4.51 -8.47
N LEU A 28 -5.39 -5.26 -9.46
CA LEU A 28 -6.81 -5.28 -9.84
C LEU A 28 -7.51 -6.41 -9.11
N ASP A 29 -8.60 -6.10 -8.40
CA ASP A 29 -9.32 -7.07 -7.59
C ASP A 29 -10.16 -7.99 -8.46
N ASN A 30 -9.82 -9.29 -8.47
CA ASN A 30 -10.47 -10.30 -9.30
C ASN A 30 -11.64 -11.01 -8.59
N ARG A 31 -11.92 -10.66 -7.32
CA ARG A 31 -13.02 -11.25 -6.55
C ARG A 31 -14.36 -10.95 -7.22
N ALA A 32 -15.30 -11.90 -7.13
CA ALA A 32 -16.65 -11.71 -7.63
C ALA A 32 -17.29 -10.44 -7.04
N GLY A 33 -17.85 -9.58 -7.91
CA GLY A 33 -18.44 -8.30 -7.51
C GLY A 33 -17.46 -7.16 -7.23
N LYS A 34 -16.14 -7.35 -7.46
CA LYS A 34 -15.10 -6.34 -7.24
C LYS A 34 -14.49 -5.78 -8.54
N ALA A 35 -15.09 -6.08 -9.69
CA ALA A 35 -14.63 -5.61 -10.99
C ALA A 35 -14.36 -4.10 -11.01
N GLY A 36 -13.17 -3.72 -11.49
CA GLY A 36 -12.74 -2.32 -11.58
C GLY A 36 -12.23 -1.70 -10.26
N SER A 37 -12.34 -2.41 -9.14
CA SER A 37 -11.71 -2.02 -7.86
C SER A 37 -10.34 -2.67 -7.69
N GLY A 38 -9.58 -2.25 -6.70
CA GLY A 38 -8.23 -2.75 -6.50
C GLY A 38 -7.47 -2.04 -5.40
N TRP A 39 -6.15 -2.24 -5.40
CA TRP A 39 -5.26 -1.79 -4.35
C TRP A 39 -4.00 -1.15 -4.94
N VAL A 40 -3.44 -0.15 -4.26
CA VAL A 40 -2.17 0.49 -4.60
C VAL A 40 -1.29 0.64 -3.35
N GLY A 41 -0.01 0.29 -3.46
CA GLY A 41 0.98 0.44 -2.39
C GLY A 41 1.71 1.77 -2.45
N ASP A 42 2.13 2.29 -1.30
CA ASP A 42 2.88 3.55 -1.16
C ASP A 42 4.23 3.33 -0.44
N GLU A 43 5.30 3.90 -1.00
CA GLU A 43 6.66 3.81 -0.46
C GLU A 43 6.85 4.69 0.79
N TYR A 44 6.28 5.90 0.79
CA TYR A 44 6.65 6.85 1.82
C TYR A 44 6.06 6.50 3.19
N GLY A 45 4.78 6.15 3.23
CA GLY A 45 4.04 5.79 4.44
C GLY A 45 3.87 4.29 4.68
N ALA A 46 4.33 3.43 3.76
CA ALA A 46 4.11 1.98 3.81
C ALA A 46 2.62 1.61 3.95
N TYR A 47 1.77 2.40 3.29
CA TYR A 47 0.34 2.17 3.22
C TYR A 47 -0.02 1.31 2.01
N ILE A 48 -1.17 0.65 2.11
CA ILE A 48 -1.89 0.10 0.96
C ILE A 48 -3.25 0.78 0.92
N TYR A 49 -3.58 1.43 -0.18
CA TYR A 49 -4.85 2.10 -0.42
C TYR A 49 -5.75 1.24 -1.29
N ARG A 50 -7.05 1.29 -1.03
CA ARG A 50 -8.08 0.65 -1.85
C ARG A 50 -8.73 1.69 -2.75
N PHE A 51 -8.88 1.37 -4.04
CA PHE A 51 -9.73 2.14 -4.94
C PHE A 51 -10.98 1.35 -5.34
N ASP A 52 -12.09 2.04 -5.56
CA ASP A 52 -13.33 1.46 -6.06
C ASP A 52 -13.41 1.45 -7.60
N ALA A 53 -14.52 0.96 -8.16
CA ALA A 53 -14.74 0.94 -9.60
C ALA A 53 -14.66 2.34 -10.26
N ASN A 54 -15.02 3.39 -9.51
CA ASN A 54 -14.97 4.79 -9.92
C ASN A 54 -13.58 5.44 -9.70
N LYS A 55 -12.56 4.63 -9.35
CA LYS A 55 -11.18 5.07 -9.08
C LYS A 55 -11.06 6.04 -7.92
N GLN A 56 -12.05 6.04 -7.02
CA GLN A 56 -11.99 6.79 -5.78
C GLN A 56 -11.27 5.95 -4.72
N LEU A 57 -10.41 6.57 -3.93
CA LEU A 57 -9.78 5.90 -2.80
C LEU A 57 -10.79 5.77 -1.65
N VAL A 58 -11.14 4.53 -1.30
CA VAL A 58 -12.22 4.19 -0.35
C VAL A 58 -11.74 3.47 0.90
N GLY A 59 -10.44 3.17 1.00
CA GLY A 59 -9.86 2.51 2.17
C GLY A 59 -8.35 2.68 2.23
N GLN A 60 -7.80 2.58 3.44
CA GLN A 60 -6.37 2.68 3.71
C GLN A 60 -5.99 1.67 4.78
N LEU A 61 -4.88 0.98 4.55
CA LEU A 61 -4.28 0.02 5.47
C LEU A 61 -2.85 0.45 5.76
N HIS A 62 -2.49 0.64 7.03
CA HIS A 62 -1.09 0.72 7.43
C HIS A 62 -0.57 -0.73 7.52
N ALA A 63 0.12 -1.18 6.47
CA ALA A 63 0.60 -2.56 6.38
C ALA A 63 2.07 -2.71 6.82
N GLY A 64 2.82 -1.60 6.89
CA GLY A 64 4.18 -1.56 7.40
C GLY A 64 4.29 -1.70 8.93
N PRO A 65 5.50 -2.03 9.44
CA PRO A 65 5.77 -2.09 10.86
C PRO A 65 5.75 -0.68 11.46
N VAL A 66 5.14 -0.56 12.64
CA VAL A 66 5.01 0.72 13.39
C VAL A 66 6.38 1.30 13.74
N ASN A 67 7.34 0.43 14.06
CA ASN A 67 8.69 0.80 14.48
C ASN A 67 9.74 0.09 13.62
N GLY A 68 10.94 0.67 13.54
CA GLY A 68 12.08 0.05 12.85
C GLY A 68 12.02 0.14 11.32
N ARG A 69 11.00 0.78 10.74
CA ARG A 69 10.99 1.10 9.31
C ARG A 69 11.90 2.30 9.03
N ARG A 70 12.55 2.30 7.87
CA ARG A 70 13.21 3.50 7.32
C ARG A 70 12.20 4.33 6.53
N ILE A 71 12.33 5.65 6.59
CA ILE A 71 11.53 6.56 5.75
C ILE A 71 11.88 6.31 4.27
N ASN A 72 10.89 6.45 3.38
CA ASN A 72 11.05 6.25 1.93
C ASN A 72 11.58 4.85 1.58
N GLN A 73 10.97 3.81 2.17
CA GLN A 73 11.28 2.38 2.01
C GLN A 73 10.05 1.54 2.38
N GLY A 74 8.91 1.89 1.81
CA GLY A 74 7.59 1.33 2.13
C GLY A 74 7.23 0.14 1.27
N MET A 75 6.00 0.11 0.75
CA MET A 75 5.46 -1.02 0.01
C MET A 75 5.91 -0.99 -1.45
N GLU A 76 6.80 -1.91 -1.83
CA GLU A 76 7.27 -2.06 -3.22
C GLU A 76 6.38 -3.02 -4.01
N GLY A 77 6.01 -4.12 -3.36
CA GLY A 77 5.24 -5.18 -3.99
C GLY A 77 3.97 -5.45 -3.20
N ILE A 78 2.87 -5.64 -3.90
CA ILE A 78 1.63 -6.15 -3.31
C ILE A 78 1.09 -7.29 -4.17
N ALA A 79 0.45 -8.27 -3.53
CA ALA A 79 -0.24 -9.35 -4.23
C ALA A 79 -1.52 -9.76 -3.50
N GLN A 80 -2.51 -10.26 -4.24
CA GLN A 80 -3.71 -10.87 -3.69
C GLN A 80 -3.60 -12.39 -3.86
N SER A 81 -4.03 -13.17 -2.86
CA SER A 81 -4.08 -14.63 -3.01
C SER A 81 -5.09 -15.04 -4.09
N PRO A 82 -4.91 -16.20 -4.76
CA PRO A 82 -5.83 -16.66 -5.81
C PRO A 82 -7.28 -16.83 -5.36
N ASP A 83 -7.50 -17.19 -4.09
CA ASP A 83 -8.82 -17.33 -3.47
C ASP A 83 -9.42 -15.98 -3.02
N GLY A 84 -8.68 -14.88 -3.16
CA GLY A 84 -9.11 -13.54 -2.76
C GLY A 84 -9.22 -13.33 -1.25
N THR A 85 -8.69 -14.23 -0.41
CA THR A 85 -8.81 -14.17 1.06
C THR A 85 -7.60 -13.52 1.75
N LYS A 86 -6.51 -13.26 1.03
CA LYS A 86 -5.32 -12.61 1.57
C LYS A 86 -4.81 -11.50 0.66
N LEU A 87 -4.31 -10.45 1.30
CA LEU A 87 -3.49 -9.43 0.69
C LEU A 87 -2.09 -9.59 1.25
N PHE A 88 -1.09 -9.44 0.41
CA PHE A 88 0.33 -9.51 0.74
C PHE A 88 0.99 -8.19 0.37
N GLY A 89 1.92 -7.75 1.21
CA GLY A 89 2.79 -6.61 0.95
C GLY A 89 4.25 -6.97 1.19
N LEU A 90 5.15 -6.42 0.39
CA LEU A 90 6.60 -6.53 0.54
C LEU A 90 7.16 -5.15 0.82
N LEU A 91 7.90 -5.03 1.92
CA LEU A 91 8.69 -3.83 2.16
C LEU A 91 9.85 -3.75 1.16
N GLN A 92 10.36 -2.54 0.93
CA GLN A 92 11.57 -2.36 0.13
C GLN A 92 12.81 -2.96 0.77
N SER A 93 12.89 -2.94 2.10
CA SER A 93 14.07 -3.43 2.80
C SER A 93 13.77 -4.02 4.17
N ALA A 94 14.79 -4.69 4.71
CA ALA A 94 14.81 -5.10 6.11
C ALA A 94 14.54 -3.90 7.04
N THR A 95 13.82 -4.15 8.12
CA THR A 95 13.72 -3.19 9.23
C THR A 95 15.09 -2.95 9.88
N ILE A 96 15.25 -1.80 10.53
CA ILE A 96 16.53 -1.31 11.09
C ILE A 96 17.17 -2.34 12.00
N GLN A 97 16.40 -2.99 12.88
CA GLN A 97 16.91 -4.00 13.81
C GLN A 97 17.35 -5.31 13.15
N ASP A 98 16.88 -5.58 11.93
CA ASP A 98 17.24 -6.77 11.17
C ASP A 98 18.33 -6.46 10.12
N SER A 99 18.86 -5.23 10.16
CA SER A 99 19.92 -4.79 9.26
C SER A 99 21.27 -4.85 9.94
N GLY A 100 22.29 -5.30 9.20
CA GLY A 100 23.70 -5.08 9.55
C GLY A 100 24.12 -3.61 9.44
N SER A 101 25.39 -3.33 9.72
CA SER A 101 25.96 -1.97 9.61
C SER A 101 25.91 -1.43 8.18
N GLY A 102 25.45 -0.17 8.03
CA GLY A 102 25.38 0.51 6.75
C GLY A 102 24.30 -0.04 5.80
N ASN A 103 24.43 0.24 4.49
CA ASN A 103 23.46 -0.19 3.47
C ASN A 103 23.53 -1.69 3.14
N GLN A 104 24.61 -2.36 3.54
CA GLN A 104 24.92 -3.75 3.19
C GLN A 104 24.00 -4.79 3.88
N GLY A 105 23.22 -4.39 4.89
CA GLY A 105 22.35 -5.29 5.67
C GLY A 105 20.87 -5.25 5.31
N ARG A 106 20.48 -4.62 4.19
CA ARG A 106 19.08 -4.29 3.88
C ARG A 106 18.29 -5.39 3.16
N SER A 107 18.91 -6.53 2.88
CA SER A 107 18.39 -7.57 1.96
C SER A 107 17.22 -8.39 2.51
N ASN A 108 17.10 -8.56 3.82
CA ASN A 108 16.09 -9.42 4.44
C ASN A 108 14.77 -8.67 4.63
N THR A 109 14.11 -8.34 3.52
CA THR A 109 12.82 -7.65 3.56
C THR A 109 11.70 -8.52 4.14
N ARG A 110 10.63 -7.89 4.62
CA ARG A 110 9.49 -8.55 5.26
C ARG A 110 8.32 -8.66 4.29
N LEU A 111 7.77 -9.86 4.21
CA LEU A 111 6.42 -10.11 3.70
C LEU A 111 5.41 -9.89 4.83
N VAL A 112 4.44 -9.01 4.59
CA VAL A 112 3.34 -8.73 5.51
C VAL A 112 2.03 -9.24 4.91
N CYS A 113 1.14 -9.74 5.78
CA CYS A 113 -0.22 -10.13 5.43
C CYS A 113 -1.19 -9.27 6.26
N PRO A 114 -1.52 -8.05 5.80
CA PRO A 114 -2.38 -7.13 6.54
C PRO A 114 -3.77 -7.73 6.75
N THR A 115 -4.27 -7.59 7.98
CA THR A 115 -5.65 -7.96 8.36
C THR A 115 -6.40 -6.68 8.71
N SER A 116 -7.50 -6.40 8.02
CA SER A 116 -8.45 -5.35 8.41
C SER A 116 -9.87 -5.87 8.22
N THR A 117 -10.77 -5.48 9.12
CA THR A 117 -12.15 -5.95 9.19
C THR A 117 -13.07 -5.36 8.11
N THR A 118 -12.62 -4.34 7.37
CA THR A 118 -13.42 -3.68 6.33
C THR A 118 -12.82 -3.92 4.95
N ASP A 119 -13.39 -4.90 4.24
CA ASP A 119 -13.16 -5.21 2.81
C ASP A 119 -11.74 -5.61 2.38
N THR A 120 -10.83 -5.77 3.34
CA THR A 120 -9.58 -6.51 3.11
C THR A 120 -9.93 -7.96 2.82
N PRO A 121 -9.22 -8.63 1.91
CA PRO A 121 -9.20 -10.08 1.88
C PRO A 121 -9.02 -10.64 3.31
N SER A 122 -10.03 -11.34 3.82
CA SER A 122 -9.98 -12.00 5.12
C SER A 122 -9.96 -13.51 4.92
N ALA A 123 -9.22 -14.21 5.79
CA ALA A 123 -9.30 -15.67 5.84
C ALA A 123 -10.76 -16.09 6.01
N ALA A 124 -11.19 -17.11 5.25
CA ALA A 124 -12.47 -17.78 5.44
C ALA A 124 -12.52 -18.48 6.80
#